data_AF-B9Z0J9-F1
#
_entry.id   AF-B9Z0J9-F1
#
_cell.length_a   1.000
_cell.length_b   1.000
_cell.length_c   1.000
_cell.angle_alpha   90.00
_cell.angle_beta   90.00
_cell.angle_gamma   90.00
#
_symmetry.space_group_name_H-M   'P 1'
#
loop_
_entity.id
_entity.type
_entity.pdbx_description
1 polymer ?
#
loop_
_entity_poly.entity_id
_entity_poly.type
_entity_poly.pdbx_seq_one_letter_code
_entity_poly.pdbx_strand_id
1 'polypeptide(L)'
;MIALGAGDPTKAICSTLIAQLFESIRYPILPEVRHVPVDHPGRASYYEDILHIRNYSLYTPRDFDISPYFQIIKPERPADFDYRSLHWDK
;
A
#
# COMPACT_ATOMS: atom_id res chain seq x y z
N MET A 1 23.07 3.04 12.67
CA MET A 1 22.49 2.63 11.37
C MET A 1 21.78 1.30 11.62
N ILE A 2 20.46 1.31 11.73
CA ILE A 2 19.67 0.12 12.07
C ILE A 2 19.17 -0.47 10.75
N ALA A 3 19.74 -1.60 10.35
CA ALA A 3 19.26 -2.39 9.22
C ALA A 3 18.05 -3.21 9.68
N LEU A 4 16.86 -2.62 9.62
CA LEU A 4 15.60 -3.34 9.72
C LEU A 4 15.23 -3.81 8.32
N GLY A 5 15.53 -5.08 8.04
CA GLY A 5 15.22 -5.74 6.76
C GLY A 5 16.46 -6.13 5.97
N ALA A 6 17.06 -7.25 6.39
CA ALA A 6 18.13 -8.01 5.75
C ALA A 6 19.50 -7.30 5.60
N GLY A 7 20.48 -7.78 6.38
CA GLY A 7 21.89 -7.37 6.31
C GLY A 7 22.63 -7.78 5.03
N ASP A 8 21.92 -8.01 3.93
CA ASP A 8 22.49 -8.27 2.60
C ASP A 8 21.57 -7.61 1.56
N PRO A 9 22.06 -6.67 0.72
CA PRO A 9 21.27 -5.99 -0.32
C PRO A 9 20.63 -6.95 -1.34
N THR A 10 21.08 -8.21 -1.42
CA THR A 10 20.45 -9.25 -2.25
C THR A 10 19.19 -9.87 -1.62
N LYS A 11 18.86 -9.55 -0.37
CA LYS A 11 17.69 -10.02 0.37
C LYS A 11 16.65 -8.93 0.58
N ALA A 12 16.39 -8.12 -0.43
CA ALA A 12 15.25 -7.22 -0.37
C ALA A 12 13.95 -8.02 -0.23
N ILE A 13 13.09 -7.63 0.72
CA ILE A 13 11.76 -8.22 0.87
C ILE A 13 10.97 -7.93 -0.41
N CYS A 14 10.20 -8.90 -0.91
CA CYS A 14 9.44 -8.75 -2.16
C CYS A 14 8.59 -7.48 -2.20
N SER A 15 7.97 -7.10 -1.07
CA SER A 15 7.18 -5.85 -0.96
C SER A 15 8.03 -4.59 -1.15
N THR A 16 9.28 -4.60 -0.70
CA THR A 16 10.22 -3.47 -0.83
C THR A 16 10.59 -3.22 -2.29
N LEU A 17 10.96 -4.27 -3.05
CA LEU A 17 11.29 -4.14 -4.47
C LEU A 17 10.10 -3.67 -5.31
N ILE A 18 8.92 -4.25 -5.05
CA ILE A 18 7.68 -3.85 -5.72
C ILE A 18 7.34 -2.39 -5.38
N ALA A 19 7.48 -2.00 -4.11
CA ALA A 19 7.26 -0.62 -3.69
C ALA A 19 8.22 0.38 -4.33
N GLN A 20 9.51 0.03 -4.45
CA GLN A 20 10.50 0.85 -5.17
C GLN A 20 10.11 1.07 -6.63
N LEU A 21 9.60 0.05 -7.31
CA LEU A 21 9.14 0.18 -8.69
C LEU A 21 7.99 1.18 -8.79
N PHE A 22 6.95 1.05 -7.96
CA PHE A 22 5.81 1.97 -7.97
C PHE A 22 6.22 3.40 -7.56
N GLU A 23 7.15 3.54 -6.61
CA GLU A 23 7.73 4.84 -6.24
C GLU A 23 8.46 5.50 -7.42
N SER A 24 9.23 4.73 -8.21
CA SER A 24 9.99 5.25 -9.36
C SER A 24 9.10 5.89 -10.43
N ILE A 25 7.85 5.45 -10.55
CA ILE A 25 6.85 6.00 -11.49
C ILE A 25 5.81 6.88 -10.79
N ARG A 26 5.99 7.16 -9.49
CA ARG A 26 5.06 7.91 -8.63
C ARG A 26 3.63 7.39 -8.64
N TYR A 27 3.47 6.08 -8.72
CA TYR A 27 2.17 5.43 -8.56
C TYR A 27 1.89 5.17 -7.07
N PRO A 28 0.73 5.57 -6.54
CA PRO A 28 0.44 5.45 -5.11
C PRO A 28 0.11 4.00 -4.72
N ILE A 29 0.79 3.49 -3.69
CA ILE A 29 0.37 2.25 -2.99
C ILE A 29 -0.54 2.64 -1.84
N LEU A 30 -0.01 3.24 -0.77
CA LEU A 30 -0.83 3.75 0.33
C LEU A 30 -0.20 5.06 0.86
N PRO A 31 -0.35 6.16 0.09
CA PRO A 31 0.28 7.42 0.41
C PRO A 31 -0.33 8.02 1.68
N GLU A 32 0.45 8.85 2.35
CA GLU A 32 -0.06 9.75 3.37
C GLU A 32 -0.76 10.92 2.68
N VAL A 33 -2.00 11.20 3.09
CA VAL A 33 -2.76 12.34 2.56
C VAL A 33 -2.67 13.48 3.57
N ARG A 34 -2.18 14.63 3.12
CA ARG A 34 -2.14 15.86 3.91
C ARG A 34 -3.09 16.87 3.32
N HIS A 35 -4.03 17.35 4.13
CA HIS A 35 -4.92 18.44 3.76
C HIS A 35 -4.23 19.77 4.03
N VAL A 36 -3.98 20.54 2.98
CA VAL A 36 -3.34 21.86 3.07
C VAL A 36 -4.37 22.95 2.84
N PRO A 37 -4.55 23.89 3.78
CA PRO A 37 -5.46 25.02 3.58
C PRO A 37 -4.91 25.90 2.46
N VAL A 38 -5.80 26.31 1.56
CA VAL A 38 -5.46 27.21 0.45
C VAL A 38 -6.41 28.40 0.44
N ASP A 39 -5.85 29.58 0.26
CA ASP A 39 -6.61 30.81 0.16
C ASP A 39 -7.31 30.86 -1.19
N HIS A 40 -8.61 30.57 -1.19
CA HIS A 40 -9.44 30.66 -2.39
C HIS A 40 -10.42 31.84 -2.27
N PRO A 41 -10.34 32.85 -3.15
CA PRO A 41 -11.30 33.96 -3.14
C PRO A 41 -12.72 33.42 -3.27
N GLY A 42 -13.61 33.81 -2.34
CA GLY A 42 -15.03 33.47 -2.39
C GLY A 42 -15.43 32.12 -1.78
N ARG A 43 -14.51 31.34 -1.19
CA ARG A 43 -14.85 30.12 -0.43
C ARG A 43 -14.17 30.15 0.94
N ALA A 44 -14.97 30.03 2.00
CA ALA A 44 -14.43 29.78 3.34
C ALA A 44 -13.94 28.32 3.42
N SER A 45 -12.69 28.14 3.86
CA SER A 45 -12.08 26.84 4.16
C SER A 45 -12.02 25.86 2.97
N TYR A 46 -11.18 26.18 1.98
CA TYR A 46 -10.81 25.23 0.92
C TYR A 46 -9.50 24.52 1.29
N TYR A 47 -9.42 23.22 1.03
CA TYR A 47 -8.24 22.39 1.29
C TYR A 47 -7.85 21.65 0.01
N GLU A 48 -6.55 21.53 -0.23
CA GLU A 48 -5.98 20.68 -1.27
C GLU A 48 -5.36 19.43 -0.64
N ASP A 49 -5.59 18.28 -1.29
CA ASP A 49 -5.02 17.01 -0.88
C ASP A 49 -3.64 16.83 -1.50
N ILE A 50 -2.61 16.84 -0.66
CA ILE A 50 -1.25 16.53 -1.06
C ILE A 50 -0.93 15.09 -0.66
N LEU A 51 -0.72 14.23 -1.66
CA LEU A 51 -0.33 12.84 -1.46
C LEU A 51 1.19 12.73 -1.33
N HIS A 52 1.65 12.06 -0.28
CA HIS A 52 3.06 11.78 -0.04
C HIS A 52 3.32 10.27 -0.06
N ILE A 53 4.23 9.84 -0.94
CA ILE A 53 4.65 8.44 -1.02
C ILE A 53 5.58 8.15 0.16
N ARG A 54 5.23 7.12 0.95
CA ARG A 54 6.06 6.66 2.07
C ARG A 54 7.35 6.03 1.54
N ASN A 55 8.40 6.04 2.36
CA ASN A 55 9.63 5.32 2.03
C ASN A 55 9.32 3.84 1.74
N TYR A 56 9.79 3.35 0.60
CA TYR A 56 9.53 1.99 0.12
C TYR A 56 9.83 0.87 1.14
N SER A 57 10.76 1.09 2.08
CA SER A 57 11.12 0.11 3.12
C SER A 57 10.02 -0.13 4.17
N LEU A 58 9.01 0.75 4.22
CA LEU A 58 7.90 0.66 5.17
C LEU A 58 6.68 -0.08 4.62
N TYR A 59 6.67 -0.48 3.34
CA TYR A 59 5.53 -1.20 2.77
C TYR A 59 5.58 -2.69 3.08
N THR A 60 4.46 -3.16 3.58
CA THR A 60 4.13 -4.57 3.80
C THR A 60 3.26 -5.08 2.66
N PRO A 61 3.18 -6.41 2.45
CA PRO A 61 2.24 -6.98 1.48
C PRO A 61 0.78 -6.52 1.68
N ARG A 62 0.34 -6.34 2.93
CA ARG A 62 -1.02 -5.88 3.26
C ARG A 62 -1.32 -4.50 2.66
N ASP A 63 -0.33 -3.62 2.55
CA ASP A 63 -0.53 -2.26 2.03
C ASP A 63 -0.98 -2.27 0.57
N PHE A 64 -0.54 -3.26 -0.22
CA PHE A 64 -1.01 -3.45 -1.59
C PHE A 64 -2.45 -3.95 -1.62
N ASP A 65 -2.82 -4.85 -0.71
CA ASP A 65 -4.18 -5.40 -0.63
C ASP A 65 -5.21 -4.38 -0.13
N ILE A 66 -4.85 -3.46 0.78
CA ILE A 66 -5.78 -2.44 1.30
C ILE A 66 -5.74 -1.12 0.53
N SER A 67 -4.80 -0.99 -0.41
CA SER A 67 -4.66 0.20 -1.24
C SER A 67 -5.93 0.45 -2.07
N PRO A 68 -6.49 1.67 -2.06
CA PRO A 68 -7.63 2.00 -2.90
C PRO A 68 -7.23 2.20 -4.37
N TYR A 69 -5.93 2.17 -4.69
CA TYR A 69 -5.42 2.43 -6.04
C TYR A 69 -5.28 1.16 -6.86
N PHE A 70 -5.24 -0.02 -6.23
CA PHE A 70 -5.15 -1.30 -6.92
C PHE A 70 -6.50 -2.01 -7.02
N GLN A 71 -6.75 -2.60 -8.19
CA GLN A 71 -7.79 -3.60 -8.32
C GLN A 71 -7.25 -4.96 -7.84
N ILE A 72 -7.94 -5.58 -6.89
CA ILE A 72 -7.61 -6.93 -6.42
C ILE A 72 -8.29 -7.94 -7.33
N ILE A 73 -7.53 -8.59 -8.20
CA ILE A 73 -8.02 -9.64 -9.09
C ILE A 73 -7.58 -11.00 -8.53
N LYS A 74 -8.56 -11.85 -8.22
CA LYS A 74 -8.35 -13.27 -7.86
C LYS A 74 -9.00 -14.11 -8.97
N PRO A 75 -8.24 -14.53 -10.00
CA PRO A 75 -8.82 -14.90 -11.29
C PRO A 75 -9.83 -16.05 -11.23
N GLU A 76 -9.58 -17.13 -10.47
CA GLU A 76 -10.61 -18.15 -10.22
C GLU A 76 -10.44 -18.83 -8.85
N ARG A 77 -11.57 -19.24 -8.24
CA ARG A 77 -11.64 -20.10 -7.05
C ARG A 77 -12.07 -21.51 -7.48
N PRO A 78 -11.50 -22.60 -6.92
CA PRO A 78 -11.87 -23.96 -7.30
C PRO A 78 -13.37 -24.24 -7.11
N ALA A 79 -13.96 -24.95 -8.07
CA ALA A 79 -15.39 -25.26 -8.12
C ALA A 79 -15.88 -26.08 -6.90
N ASP A 80 -14.97 -26.75 -6.22
CA ASP A 80 -15.16 -27.70 -5.15
C ASP A 80 -14.57 -27.24 -3.80
N PHE A 81 -14.04 -26.02 -3.70
CA PHE A 81 -13.58 -25.49 -2.41
C PHE A 81 -14.77 -25.36 -1.45
N ASP A 82 -14.77 -26.21 -0.41
CA ASP A 82 -15.70 -26.14 0.70
C ASP A 82 -14.98 -25.78 2.01
N TYR A 83 -15.10 -24.51 2.38
CA TYR A 83 -14.58 -23.98 3.65
C TYR A 83 -15.28 -24.59 4.89
N ARG A 84 -16.27 -25.49 4.74
CA ARG A 84 -16.98 -26.17 5.84
C ARG A 84 -16.36 -27.48 6.28
N SER A 85 -15.45 -28.00 5.48
CA SER A 85 -14.52 -29.01 5.97
C SER A 85 -13.54 -28.44 6.99
N LEU A 86 -13.50 -27.10 7.16
CA LEU A 86 -12.69 -26.43 8.16
C LEU A 86 -13.35 -26.53 9.54
N HIS A 87 -12.66 -27.16 10.48
CA HIS A 87 -13.01 -27.13 11.90
C HIS A 87 -12.14 -26.07 12.59
N TRP A 88 -12.78 -25.15 13.28
CA TRP A 88 -12.10 -24.07 14.02
C TRP A 88 -11.95 -24.48 15.49
N ASP A 89 -10.77 -24.28 16.04
CA ASP A 89 -10.56 -24.38 17.48
C ASP A 89 -11.13 -23.15 18.19
N LYS A 90 -11.37 -23.25 19.50
CA LYS A 90 -11.75 -22.11 20.35
C LYS A 90 -10.56 -21.53 21.09
#